data_AF-A0A0U2W5S4-F1
#
_entry.id   AF-A0A0U2W5S4-F1
#
_cell.length_a   1.000
_cell.length_b   1.000
_cell.length_c   1.000
_cell.angle_alpha   90.00
_cell.angle_beta   90.00
_cell.angle_gamma   90.00
#
_symmetry.space_group_name_H-M   'P 1'
#
loop_
_entity.id
_entity.type
_entity.pdbx_description
1 polymer ?
#
loop_
_entity_poly.entity_id
_entity_poly.type
_entity_poly.pdbx_seq_one_letter_code
_entity_poly.pdbx_strand_id
1 'polypeptide(L)' 'MGREYPNHTFTGLIWYSSNKDNFDGRPDKKYKKKNICISGVISTFNEKPQIQIDFENQIELRQ' A
#
# COMPACT_ATOMS: atom_id res chain seq x y z
N MET A 1 11.24 -9.45 17.98
CA MET A 1 12.38 -9.01 17.14
C MET A 1 12.00 -9.20 15.68
N GLY A 2 12.16 -8.17 14.85
CA GLY A 2 11.70 -8.15 13.45
C GLY A 2 12.54 -9.05 12.56
N ARG A 3 11.91 -9.64 11.52
CA ARG A 3 12.60 -10.47 10.51
C ARG A 3 13.69 -9.64 9.83
N GLU A 4 14.82 -10.28 9.56
CA GLU A 4 15.96 -9.67 8.88
C GLU A 4 15.56 -9.16 7.48
N TYR A 5 16.07 -7.98 7.14
CA TYR A 5 15.98 -7.45 5.79
C TYR A 5 16.57 -8.46 4.79
N PRO A 6 15.96 -8.65 3.60
CA PRO A 6 14.81 -7.93 3.05
C PRO A 6 13.44 -8.56 3.35
N ASN A 7 13.37 -9.60 4.18
CA ASN A 7 12.18 -10.47 4.29
C ASN A 7 11.19 -10.02 5.39
N HIS A 8 10.86 -8.72 5.42
CA HIS A 8 9.83 -8.21 6.31
C HIS A 8 8.58 -7.82 5.53
N THR A 9 7.41 -8.16 6.08
CA THR A 9 6.14 -7.67 5.56
C THR A 9 5.98 -6.23 5.98
N PHE A 10 5.81 -5.35 5.01
CA PHE A 10 5.48 -3.96 5.22
C PHE A 10 4.03 -3.71 4.76
N THR A 11 3.24 -2.99 5.55
CA THR A 11 1.82 -2.78 5.29
C THR A 11 1.60 -1.48 4.50
N GLY A 12 0.94 -1.57 3.35
CA GLY A 12 0.34 -0.43 2.67
C GLY A 12 -1.14 -0.31 3.05
N LEU A 13 -1.59 0.89 3.42
CA LEU A 13 -2.95 1.19 3.82
C LEU A 13 -3.62 2.13 2.81
N ILE A 14 -4.79 1.72 2.33
CA ILE A 14 -5.69 2.56 1.54
C ILE A 14 -6.95 2.77 2.36
N TRP A 15 -7.24 4.01 2.72
CA TRP A 15 -8.52 4.39 3.34
C TRP A 15 -9.62 4.46 2.26
N TYR A 16 -10.01 3.29 1.73
CA TYR A 16 -10.83 3.22 0.52
C TYR A 16 -12.21 3.89 0.66
N SER A 17 -12.80 3.92 1.87
CA SER A 17 -14.06 4.64 2.10
C SER A 17 -13.95 6.14 1.80
N SER A 18 -12.78 6.74 2.04
CA SER A 18 -12.54 8.16 1.86
C SER A 18 -11.90 8.48 0.51
N ASN A 19 -11.14 7.55 -0.04
CA ASN A 19 -10.32 7.78 -1.24
C ASN A 19 -10.83 7.06 -2.48
N LYS A 20 -12.02 6.44 -2.44
CA LYS A 20 -12.56 5.63 -3.54
C LYS A 20 -12.46 6.31 -4.91
N ASP A 21 -12.75 7.61 -4.97
CA ASP A 21 -12.78 8.38 -6.21
C ASP A 21 -11.38 8.62 -6.81
N ASN A 22 -10.32 8.37 -6.04
CA ASN A 22 -8.93 8.45 -6.51
C ASN A 22 -8.43 7.15 -7.16
N PHE A 23 -9.27 6.11 -7.23
CA PHE A 23 -8.91 4.80 -7.78
C PHE A 23 -9.87 4.37 -8.89
N ASP A 24 -9.32 3.95 -10.02
CA ASP A 24 -10.03 3.29 -11.10
C ASP A 24 -10.32 1.84 -10.72
N GLY A 25 -11.38 1.70 -9.94
CA GLY A 25 -11.91 0.43 -9.45
C GLY A 25 -11.33 0.02 -8.10
N ARG A 26 -11.59 -1.25 -7.73
CA ARG A 26 -11.23 -1.80 -6.42
C ARG A 26 -9.75 -2.23 -6.38
N PRO A 27 -8.88 -1.58 -5.59
CA PRO A 27 -7.45 -1.91 -5.54
C PRO A 27 -7.19 -3.35 -5.08
N ASP A 28 -8.02 -3.85 -4.15
CA ASP A 28 -7.97 -5.22 -3.63
C ASP A 28 -8.25 -6.30 -4.69
N LYS A 29 -8.91 -5.93 -5.79
CA LYS A 29 -9.09 -6.80 -6.96
C LYS A 29 -8.00 -6.55 -8.00
N LYS A 30 -7.71 -5.28 -8.30
CA LYS A 30 -6.81 -4.85 -9.39
C LYS A 30 -5.36 -5.29 -9.18
N TYR A 31 -4.87 -5.24 -7.94
CA TYR A 31 -3.47 -5.53 -7.59
C TYR A 31 -3.28 -6.88 -6.90
N LYS A 32 -4.35 -7.68 -6.77
CA LYS A 32 -4.29 -8.99 -6.12
C LYS A 32 -3.26 -9.90 -6.81
N LYS A 33 -2.34 -10.47 -6.02
CA LYS A 33 -1.25 -11.35 -6.49
C LYS A 33 -0.33 -10.72 -7.54
N LYS A 34 -0.27 -9.40 -7.63
CA LYS A 34 0.66 -8.69 -8.51
C LYS A 34 1.85 -8.17 -7.72
N ASN A 35 3.01 -8.08 -8.38
CA ASN A 35 4.14 -7.34 -7.87
C ASN A 35 3.91 -5.86 -8.18
N ILE A 36 4.01 -5.02 -7.15
CA ILE A 36 3.76 -3.58 -7.26
C ILE A 36 4.87 -2.79 -6.58
N CYS A 37 5.14 -1.60 -7.10
CA CYS A 37 5.89 -0.56 -6.42
C CYS A 37 4.87 0.40 -5.80
N ILE A 38 5.15 0.84 -4.57
CA ILE A 38 4.27 1.75 -3.82
C ILE A 38 5.11 2.94 -3.37
N SER A 39 4.61 4.14 -3.61
CA SER A 39 5.11 5.38 -3.02
C SER A 39 4.06 5.97 -2.08
N GLY A 40 4.46 6.67 -1.03
CA GLY A 40 3.49 7.29 -0.12
C GLY A 40 4.10 7.78 1.18
N VAL A 41 3.22 8.21 2.09
CA VAL A 41 3.62 8.76 3.39
C VAL A 41 3.74 7.61 4.40
N ILE A 42 4.90 7.50 5.05
CA ILE A 42 5.06 6.59 6.18
C ILE A 42 4.34 7.19 7.39
N SER A 43 3.31 6.49 7.88
CA SER A 43 2.60 6.82 9.10
C SER A 43 2.74 5.68 10.10
N THR A 44 2.43 5.95 11.38
CA THR A 44 2.44 4.94 12.43
C THR A 44 1.04 4.76 12.97
N PHE A 45 0.58 3.51 13.04
CA PHE A 45 -0.69 3.13 13.68
C PHE A 45 -0.42 2.00 14.68
N ASN A 46 -0.80 2.20 15.95
CA ASN A 46 -0.51 1.28 17.05
C ASN A 46 0.97 0.83 17.06
N GLU A 47 1.90 1.79 16.99
CA GLU A 47 3.35 1.58 17.00
C GLU A 47 3.91 0.78 15.81
N LYS A 48 3.08 0.50 14.80
CA LYS A 48 3.49 -0.20 13.57
C LYS A 48 3.59 0.78 12.40
N PRO A 49 4.72 0.81 11.69
CA PRO A 49 4.86 1.63 10.49
C PRO A 49 4.01 1.05 9.35
N GLN A 50 3.42 1.94 8.57
CA GLN A 50 2.64 1.64 7.37
C GLN A 50 2.81 2.76 6.34
N ILE A 51 2.57 2.47 5.07
CA ILE A 51 2.55 3.49 4.01
C ILE A 51 1.09 3.81 3.71
N GLN A 52 0.72 5.07 3.84
CA GLN A 52 -0.58 5.57 3.43
C GLN A 52 -0.57 5.83 1.92
N ILE A 53 -1.59 5.30 1.25
CA ILE A 53 -1.78 5.36 -0.19
C ILE A 53 -3.15 6.00 -0.44
N ASP A 54 -3.13 7.22 -0.95
CA ASP A 54 -4.33 8.03 -1.13
C ASP A 54 -4.79 8.11 -2.59
N PHE A 55 -3.88 7.93 -3.53
CA PHE A 55 -4.11 8.02 -4.97
C PHE A 55 -3.60 6.79 -5.71
N GLU A 56 -4.23 6.45 -6.83
CA GLU A 56 -3.83 5.28 -7.61
C GLU A 56 -2.44 5.43 -8.27
N ASN A 57 -2.04 6.65 -8.64
CA ASN A 57 -0.72 6.92 -9.21
C ASN A 57 0.45 6.60 -8.27
N GLN A 58 0.18 6.39 -6.98
CA GLN A 58 1.15 5.91 -6.01
C GLN A 58 1.45 4.41 -6.14
N ILE A 59 0.66 3.67 -6.93
CA ILE A 59 0.79 2.24 -7.17
C ILE A 59 1.19 2.00 -8.61
N GLU A 60 2.35 1.37 -8.80
CA GLU A 60 2.85 0.99 -10.11
C GLU A 60 2.95 -0.54 -10.21
N LEU A 61 2.57 -1.11 -11.35
CA LEU A 61 2.81 -2.53 -11.60
C LEU A 61 4.29 -2.74 -11.89
N ARG A 62 4.94 -3.63 -11.13
CA ARG A 62 6.32 -4.04 -11.39
C ARG A 62 6.30 -5.17 -12.42
N GLN A 63 6.86 -4.91 -13.60
CA GLN A 63 7.10 -5.93 -14.63
C GLN A 63 8.25 -6.85 -14.24
#